data_AF-A0A956GRG4-F1
#
_entry.id   AF-A0A956GRG4-F1
#
_cell.length_a   1.000
_cell.length_b   1.000
_cell.length_c   1.000
_cell.angle_alpha   90.00
_cell.angle_beta   90.00
_cell.angle_gamma   90.00
#
_symmetry.space_group_name_H-M   'P 1'
#
loop_
_entity.id
_entity.type
_entity.pdbx_description
1 polymer ?
#
loop_
_entity_poly.entity_id
_entity_poly.type
_entity_poly.pdbx_seq_one_letter_code
_entity_poly.pdbx_strand_id
1 'polypeptide(L)'
;MSHRSRLTSLSLFLFTSTSLLACHGGDEDAPRGDTSFAAMSAAQREDAIRIAAGGAAMIPAFLVFSAELDEQQYQCPTRVDDGLTVTFTGGCTTDEGTRYDGTMVVTNAPMFTDLFQDGRLDPAQPMRIVLDGFRAGDAVYDGTLDQTTPLPADGQRYTTVAGFTISEGVGIGDGDYSSTSTCTGGDAPDCTMSGFVDLAATGSFAIDGQALDLGDPPAGILTLRGADTLRVDFDAASAGCVPYTIDGVAAGEVCGTDDGGDGGTDDGDDGFPAFAVTGSGSGCTVVDGTTSIDFDAWIRGDATEVTARVLTASGLDETHALAEISYDAANDEHAWQTVVASPATGVSCDDELTLVITARDAAGATACMATGPEAAPFAAEGCTVW
;
A
#
# COMPACT_ATOMS: atom_id res chain seq x y z
N MET A 1 0.64 -26.65 -31.91
CA MET A 1 0.31 -25.23 -31.71
C MET A 1 0.27 -25.01 -30.21
N SER A 2 1.25 -24.28 -29.69
CA SER A 2 1.62 -24.20 -28.27
C SER A 2 0.82 -23.12 -27.55
N HIS A 3 0.18 -23.48 -26.44
CA HIS A 3 -0.55 -22.59 -25.53
C HIS A 3 0.28 -22.15 -24.31
N ARG A 4 1.61 -22.21 -24.40
CA ARG A 4 2.54 -21.76 -23.35
C ARG A 4 3.37 -20.58 -23.87
N SER A 5 2.86 -19.34 -23.74
CA SER A 5 3.66 -18.10 -23.90
C SER A 5 2.91 -16.81 -23.49
N ARG A 6 1.94 -16.84 -22.56
CA ARG A 6 1.16 -15.63 -22.21
C ARG A 6 1.06 -15.28 -20.72
N LEU A 7 1.73 -16.04 -19.85
CA LEU A 7 1.79 -15.72 -18.41
C LEU A 7 3.01 -14.86 -18.03
N THR A 8 3.91 -14.58 -18.97
CA THR A 8 5.14 -13.79 -18.73
C THR A 8 4.98 -12.29 -19.04
N SER A 9 3.77 -11.82 -19.32
CA SER A 9 3.49 -10.40 -19.63
C SER A 9 2.49 -9.75 -18.65
N LEU A 10 2.11 -10.46 -17.58
CA LEU A 10 1.19 -9.95 -16.55
C LEU A 10 1.92 -9.06 -15.52
N SER A 11 3.22 -9.32 -15.28
CA SER A 11 4.10 -8.47 -14.45
C SER A 11 4.60 -7.22 -15.19
N LEU A 12 4.31 -7.09 -16.49
CA LEU A 12 4.94 -6.10 -17.36
C LEU A 12 4.21 -4.76 -17.38
N PHE A 13 3.03 -4.59 -16.77
CA PHE A 13 2.32 -3.30 -16.77
C PHE A 13 2.13 -2.66 -15.39
N LEU A 14 2.44 -3.40 -14.31
CA LEU A 14 2.72 -2.78 -13.01
C LEU A 14 4.10 -2.09 -12.98
N PHE A 15 4.92 -2.27 -14.02
CA PHE A 15 6.34 -1.88 -14.01
C PHE A 15 6.88 -1.17 -15.28
N THR A 16 6.07 -0.82 -16.30
CA THR A 16 6.59 -0.23 -17.57
C THR A 16 6.17 1.20 -17.90
N SER A 17 5.92 2.05 -16.90
CA SER A 17 5.73 3.48 -17.18
C SER A 17 6.44 4.40 -16.21
N THR A 18 7.61 4.01 -15.72
CA THR A 18 8.59 4.87 -15.05
C THR A 18 10.00 4.38 -15.32
N SER A 19 10.83 5.16 -16.03
CA SER A 19 12.28 5.04 -16.06
C SER A 19 12.86 6.37 -16.53
N LEU A 20 13.49 7.17 -15.67
CA LEU A 20 13.72 8.60 -15.95
C LEU A 20 15.21 8.93 -15.99
N LEU A 21 15.64 9.65 -17.02
CA LEU A 21 17.01 10.09 -17.25
C LEU A 21 17.10 11.58 -17.63
N ALA A 22 17.38 12.38 -16.60
CA ALA A 22 18.17 13.61 -16.56
C ALA A 22 17.90 14.77 -17.54
N CYS A 23 17.32 15.85 -16.99
CA CYS A 23 17.77 17.23 -17.23
C CYS A 23 17.55 18.14 -16.00
N HIS A 24 18.58 18.94 -15.67
CA HIS A 24 18.72 19.77 -14.48
C HIS A 24 18.03 21.14 -14.62
N GLY A 25 17.13 21.48 -13.69
CA GLY A 25 16.47 22.79 -13.64
C GLY A 25 15.68 22.99 -12.36
N GLY A 26 16.36 23.07 -11.20
CA GLY A 26 15.71 23.45 -9.94
C GLY A 26 15.60 24.97 -9.84
N ASP A 27 14.39 25.49 -9.58
CA ASP A 27 14.20 26.87 -9.13
C ASP A 27 14.71 26.97 -7.68
N GLU A 28 15.75 27.78 -7.44
CA GLU A 28 16.29 28.04 -6.10
C GLU A 28 15.32 28.85 -5.21
N ASP A 29 14.24 29.39 -5.79
CA ASP A 29 13.33 30.36 -5.16
C ASP A 29 12.01 29.75 -4.61
N ALA A 30 11.86 28.43 -4.57
CA ALA A 30 10.67 27.81 -3.98
C ALA A 30 10.51 28.21 -2.48
N PRO A 31 9.28 28.49 -2.00
CA PRO A 31 9.04 28.85 -0.60
C PRO A 31 9.60 27.77 0.33
N ARG A 32 10.43 28.15 1.30
CA ARG A 32 10.85 27.24 2.37
C ARG A 32 9.73 27.13 3.39
N GLY A 33 9.35 25.90 3.71
CA GLY A 33 8.50 25.65 4.85
C GLY A 33 9.25 25.78 6.19
N ASP A 34 8.56 25.58 7.30
CA ASP A 34 9.10 25.74 8.66
C ASP A 34 9.58 24.42 9.30
N THR A 35 9.41 23.30 8.60
CA THR A 35 9.78 21.96 9.07
C THR A 35 11.29 21.81 9.27
N SER A 36 11.73 21.30 10.43
CA SER A 36 13.11 20.82 10.59
C SER A 36 13.15 19.29 10.60
N PHE A 37 13.63 18.71 9.51
CA PHE A 37 13.86 17.28 9.34
C PHE A 37 14.87 16.74 10.37
N ALA A 38 15.85 17.55 10.78
CA ALA A 38 16.79 17.16 11.83
C ALA A 38 16.11 16.99 13.21
N ALA A 39 15.03 17.71 13.47
CA ALA A 39 14.28 17.65 14.72
C ALA A 39 13.21 16.54 14.74
N MET A 40 12.87 15.97 13.58
CA MET A 40 11.91 14.87 13.47
C MET A 40 12.44 13.56 14.07
N SER A 41 11.52 12.67 14.45
CA SER A 41 11.85 11.26 14.66
C SER A 41 12.17 10.57 13.32
N ALA A 42 12.73 9.35 13.37
CA ALA A 42 12.99 8.57 12.15
C ALA A 42 11.69 8.24 11.40
N ALA A 43 10.66 7.77 12.10
CA ALA A 43 9.35 7.48 11.53
C ALA A 43 8.73 8.70 10.83
N GLN A 44 8.74 9.87 11.48
CA GLN A 44 8.21 11.09 10.86
C GLN A 44 8.98 11.51 9.59
N ARG A 45 10.31 11.29 9.54
CA ARG A 45 11.09 11.55 8.32
C ARG A 45 10.71 10.58 7.21
N GLU A 46 10.55 9.31 7.55
CA GLU A 46 10.15 8.29 6.60
C GLU A 46 8.77 8.57 6.03
N ASP A 47 7.80 8.95 6.87
CA ASP A 47 6.48 9.39 6.44
C ASP A 47 6.59 10.60 5.49
N ALA A 48 7.36 11.63 5.85
CA ALA A 48 7.59 12.79 5.00
C ALA A 48 8.17 12.41 3.62
N ILE A 49 9.10 11.46 3.59
CA ILE A 49 9.69 10.93 2.35
C ILE A 49 8.64 10.17 1.53
N ARG A 50 7.86 9.27 2.15
CA ARG A 50 6.81 8.47 1.47
C ARG A 50 5.74 9.37 0.85
N ILE A 51 5.25 10.36 1.59
CA ILE A 51 4.26 11.36 1.10
C ILE A 51 4.81 12.09 -0.11
N ALA A 52 6.04 12.60 0.00
CA ALA A 52 6.64 13.45 -1.01
C ALA A 52 7.16 12.69 -2.23
N ALA A 53 7.53 11.41 -2.10
CA ALA A 53 7.91 10.54 -3.21
C ALA A 53 6.74 10.18 -4.14
N GLY A 54 5.53 10.69 -3.85
CA GLY A 54 4.34 10.44 -4.64
C GLY A 54 3.34 9.52 -3.96
N GLY A 55 3.61 9.02 -2.73
CA GLY A 55 2.63 8.25 -1.97
C GLY A 55 1.29 8.96 -1.87
N ALA A 56 1.30 10.29 -1.79
CA ALA A 56 0.08 11.06 -1.69
C ALA A 56 -0.65 11.27 -3.04
N ALA A 57 0.06 11.22 -4.18
CA ALA A 57 -0.57 11.12 -5.51
C ALA A 57 -0.99 9.67 -5.84
N MET A 58 -0.34 8.67 -5.25
CA MET A 58 -0.76 7.27 -5.28
C MET A 58 -2.03 7.04 -4.46
N ILE A 59 -2.28 7.81 -3.39
CA ILE A 59 -3.51 7.71 -2.58
C ILE A 59 -4.77 7.76 -3.45
N PRO A 60 -5.02 8.79 -4.29
CA PRO A 60 -6.19 8.80 -5.19
C PRO A 60 -6.26 7.58 -6.10
N ALA A 61 -5.14 7.12 -6.66
CA ALA A 61 -5.11 5.94 -7.52
C ALA A 61 -5.41 4.64 -6.74
N PHE A 62 -4.88 4.52 -5.52
CA PHE A 62 -5.13 3.42 -4.60
C PHE A 62 -6.57 3.41 -4.09
N LEU A 63 -7.18 4.57 -3.87
CA LEU A 63 -8.60 4.69 -3.51
C LEU A 63 -9.50 4.23 -4.65
N VAL A 64 -9.18 4.59 -5.90
CA VAL A 64 -9.86 4.06 -7.08
C VAL A 64 -9.73 2.54 -7.13
N PHE A 65 -8.51 2.01 -6.94
CA PHE A 65 -8.25 0.57 -6.90
C PHE A 65 -9.06 -0.16 -5.82
N SER A 66 -9.05 0.36 -4.58
CA SER A 66 -9.76 -0.25 -3.46
C SER A 66 -11.27 -0.23 -3.70
N ALA A 67 -11.80 0.89 -4.17
CA ALA A 67 -13.21 1.02 -4.51
C ALA A 67 -13.65 0.08 -5.65
N GLU A 68 -12.77 -0.25 -6.60
CA GLU A 68 -13.04 -1.20 -7.68
C GLU A 68 -13.02 -2.66 -7.21
N LEU A 69 -12.05 -3.03 -6.38
CA LEU A 69 -11.97 -4.39 -5.83
C LEU A 69 -13.17 -4.70 -4.93
N ASP A 70 -13.55 -3.74 -4.10
CA ASP A 70 -14.69 -3.90 -3.18
C ASP A 70 -16.02 -3.98 -3.92
N GLU A 71 -16.16 -3.37 -5.10
CA GLU A 71 -17.39 -3.46 -5.90
C GLU A 71 -17.67 -4.89 -6.38
N GLN A 72 -16.61 -5.62 -6.80
CA GLN A 72 -16.77 -6.98 -7.33
C GLN A 72 -17.33 -7.95 -6.29
N GLN A 73 -17.18 -7.61 -5.00
CA GLN A 73 -17.56 -8.48 -3.89
C GLN A 73 -18.73 -7.91 -3.06
N TYR A 74 -18.84 -6.59 -2.89
CA TYR A 74 -19.64 -5.97 -1.82
C TYR A 74 -20.57 -4.82 -2.23
N GLN A 75 -20.60 -4.39 -3.50
CA GLN A 75 -21.42 -3.26 -3.99
C GLN A 75 -21.25 -1.92 -3.22
N CYS A 76 -20.17 -1.79 -2.43
CA CYS A 76 -19.86 -0.62 -1.63
C CYS A 76 -18.38 -0.23 -1.87
N PRO A 77 -18.07 1.02 -2.27
CA PRO A 77 -18.99 2.11 -2.61
C PRO A 77 -19.85 1.82 -3.85
N THR A 78 -20.97 2.52 -4.00
CA THR A 78 -21.82 2.36 -5.19
C THR A 78 -21.14 2.97 -6.40
N ARG A 79 -20.93 2.18 -7.46
CA ARG A 79 -20.37 2.63 -8.74
C ARG A 79 -21.45 2.98 -9.75
N VAL A 80 -21.24 4.09 -10.47
CA VAL A 80 -22.03 4.49 -11.63
C VAL A 80 -21.10 4.85 -12.77
N ASP A 81 -21.30 4.20 -13.90
CA ASP A 81 -20.53 4.39 -15.12
C ASP A 81 -21.31 5.26 -16.13
N ASP A 82 -20.70 6.36 -16.60
CA ASP A 82 -21.22 7.20 -17.68
C ASP A 82 -20.09 7.61 -18.65
N GLY A 83 -19.94 6.83 -19.73
CA GLY A 83 -18.91 7.04 -20.74
C GLY A 83 -17.50 6.89 -20.17
N LEU A 84 -16.73 7.99 -20.21
CA LEU A 84 -15.37 8.07 -19.64
C LEU A 84 -15.37 8.39 -18.15
N THR A 85 -16.54 8.63 -17.54
CA THR A 85 -16.66 9.00 -16.13
C THR A 85 -17.18 7.83 -15.31
N VAL A 86 -16.54 7.58 -14.18
CA VAL A 86 -16.96 6.64 -13.16
C VAL A 86 -17.14 7.41 -11.86
N THR A 87 -18.29 7.23 -11.23
CA THR A 87 -18.60 7.86 -9.95
C THR A 87 -18.77 6.79 -8.89
N PHE A 88 -17.97 6.87 -7.84
CA PHE A 88 -18.12 6.08 -6.62
C PHE A 88 -18.81 6.94 -5.57
N THR A 89 -19.92 6.47 -5.05
CA THR A 89 -20.68 7.15 -3.99
C THR A 89 -20.64 6.29 -2.73
N GLY A 90 -20.13 6.88 -1.64
CA GLY A 90 -20.18 6.27 -0.31
C GLY A 90 -21.57 6.32 0.31
N GLY A 91 -21.64 6.22 1.64
CA GLY A 91 -22.86 6.07 2.41
C GLY A 91 -23.18 4.60 2.73
N CYS A 92 -22.17 3.74 2.70
CA CYS A 92 -22.28 2.31 2.95
C CYS A 92 -21.06 1.81 3.74
N THR A 93 -21.14 0.58 4.23
CA THR A 93 -20.06 -0.12 4.92
C THR A 93 -19.91 -1.48 4.26
N THR A 94 -18.67 -1.88 3.96
CA THR A 94 -18.37 -3.21 3.42
C THR A 94 -18.66 -4.29 4.46
N ASP A 95 -18.72 -5.55 4.03
CA ASP A 95 -18.89 -6.67 4.97
C ASP A 95 -17.69 -6.81 5.92
N GLU A 96 -16.51 -6.31 5.52
CA GLU A 96 -15.29 -6.23 6.33
C GLU A 96 -15.29 -5.06 7.33
N GLY A 97 -16.38 -4.27 7.38
CA GLY A 97 -16.53 -3.16 8.32
C GLY A 97 -15.95 -1.82 7.85
N THR A 98 -15.34 -1.76 6.66
CA THR A 98 -14.81 -0.51 6.09
C THR A 98 -15.97 0.40 5.68
N ARG A 99 -16.07 1.56 6.33
CA ARG A 99 -17.08 2.57 6.00
C ARG A 99 -16.57 3.47 4.86
N TYR A 100 -17.40 3.60 3.83
CA TYR A 100 -17.20 4.58 2.77
C TYR A 100 -18.21 5.72 2.91
N ASP A 101 -17.76 6.97 2.79
CA ASP A 101 -18.61 8.17 2.71
C ASP A 101 -18.11 9.11 1.60
N GLY A 102 -18.89 10.14 1.25
CA GLY A 102 -18.52 11.13 0.23
C GLY A 102 -18.65 10.62 -1.20
N THR A 103 -18.00 11.32 -2.14
CA THR A 103 -18.05 10.98 -3.58
C THR A 103 -16.66 11.03 -4.19
N MET A 104 -16.34 10.05 -5.03
CA MET A 104 -15.15 10.05 -5.88
C MET A 104 -15.58 10.01 -7.34
N VAL A 105 -15.15 10.99 -8.14
CA VAL A 105 -15.43 11.07 -9.58
C VAL A 105 -14.14 10.91 -10.36
N VAL A 106 -14.05 9.83 -11.12
CA VAL A 106 -12.92 9.47 -11.96
C VAL A 106 -13.32 9.72 -13.41
N THR A 107 -12.53 10.49 -14.15
CA THR A 107 -12.76 10.79 -15.57
C THR A 107 -11.52 10.42 -16.37
N ASN A 108 -11.71 9.56 -17.37
CA ASN A 108 -10.71 9.16 -18.34
C ASN A 108 -9.40 8.65 -17.68
N ALA A 109 -9.54 7.92 -16.58
CA ALA A 109 -8.45 7.29 -15.86
C ALA A 109 -8.37 5.79 -16.18
N PRO A 110 -7.17 5.19 -16.17
CA PRO A 110 -7.03 3.75 -16.25
C PRO A 110 -7.63 3.09 -15.00
N MET A 111 -8.51 2.11 -15.21
CA MET A 111 -9.17 1.32 -14.17
C MET A 111 -8.63 -0.11 -14.18
N PHE A 112 -8.39 -0.72 -13.01
CA PHE A 112 -7.59 -1.94 -12.85
C PHE A 112 -8.26 -3.16 -13.50
N THR A 113 -9.58 -3.25 -13.38
CA THR A 113 -10.35 -4.38 -13.91
C THR A 113 -10.39 -4.39 -15.44
N ASP A 114 -10.16 -3.24 -16.07
CA ASP A 114 -10.45 -3.00 -17.50
C ASP A 114 -9.23 -2.51 -18.29
N LEU A 115 -8.02 -2.51 -17.71
CA LEU A 115 -6.79 -1.81 -18.20
C LEU A 115 -6.44 -2.01 -19.68
N PHE A 116 -6.97 -3.04 -20.35
CA PHE A 116 -6.68 -3.27 -21.77
C PHE A 116 -7.87 -3.71 -22.63
N GLN A 117 -9.10 -3.77 -22.12
CA GLN A 117 -10.18 -4.48 -22.83
C GLN A 117 -11.32 -3.60 -23.35
N ASP A 118 -11.65 -2.46 -22.73
CA ASP A 118 -12.96 -1.85 -23.00
C ASP A 118 -12.96 -0.47 -23.68
N GLY A 119 -11.80 0.06 -24.09
CA GLY A 119 -11.76 1.32 -24.84
C GLY A 119 -12.29 2.54 -24.07
N ARG A 120 -12.27 2.47 -22.73
CA ARG A 120 -12.74 3.51 -21.79
C ARG A 120 -11.69 4.61 -21.53
N LEU A 121 -10.56 4.53 -22.21
CA LEU A 121 -9.53 5.57 -22.24
C LEU A 121 -9.59 6.26 -23.60
N ASP A 122 -9.84 7.57 -23.57
CA ASP A 122 -9.60 8.46 -24.68
C ASP A 122 -8.21 9.09 -24.51
N PRO A 123 -7.19 8.63 -25.26
CA PRO A 123 -5.84 9.18 -25.17
C PRO A 123 -5.75 10.63 -25.65
N ALA A 124 -6.83 11.21 -26.19
CA ALA A 124 -6.92 12.63 -26.54
C ALA A 124 -7.55 13.49 -25.43
N GLN A 125 -8.04 12.90 -24.33
CA GLN A 125 -8.58 13.63 -23.19
C GLN A 125 -7.65 13.56 -21.97
N PRO A 126 -7.61 14.60 -21.12
CA PRO A 126 -6.93 14.56 -19.84
C PRO A 126 -7.59 13.55 -18.89
N MET A 127 -6.83 13.05 -17.92
CA MET A 127 -7.38 12.28 -16.79
C MET A 127 -7.69 13.23 -15.63
N ARG A 128 -8.75 12.94 -14.88
CA ARG A 128 -9.08 13.65 -13.65
C ARG A 128 -9.68 12.72 -12.61
N ILE A 129 -9.28 12.89 -11.35
CA ILE A 129 -9.92 12.29 -10.18
C ILE A 129 -10.32 13.44 -9.26
N VAL A 130 -11.57 13.46 -8.82
CA VAL A 130 -12.11 14.41 -7.84
C VAL A 130 -12.59 13.62 -6.64
N LEU A 131 -12.11 13.98 -5.46
CA LEU A 131 -12.51 13.45 -4.17
C LEU A 131 -13.29 14.55 -3.45
N ASP A 132 -14.57 14.33 -3.19
CA ASP A 132 -15.45 15.27 -2.48
C ASP A 132 -15.83 14.66 -1.14
N GLY A 133 -15.03 14.97 -0.12
CA GLY A 133 -15.12 14.42 1.22
C GLY A 133 -15.15 12.89 1.24
N PHE A 134 -14.44 12.25 0.29
CA PHE A 134 -14.44 10.81 0.15
C PHE A 134 -13.75 10.18 1.35
N ARG A 135 -14.41 9.24 2.01
CA ARG A 135 -13.88 8.52 3.18
C ARG A 135 -13.71 7.05 2.86
N ALA A 136 -12.61 6.48 3.34
CA ALA A 136 -12.38 5.04 3.40
C ALA A 136 -11.85 4.72 4.79
N GLY A 137 -12.69 4.13 5.64
CA GLY A 137 -12.44 4.03 7.08
C GLY A 137 -12.43 5.41 7.75
N ASP A 138 -11.44 5.65 8.61
CA ASP A 138 -11.28 6.93 9.32
C ASP A 138 -10.61 8.03 8.48
N ALA A 139 -10.08 7.66 7.30
CA ALA A 139 -9.36 8.58 6.44
C ALA A 139 -10.31 9.41 5.57
N VAL A 140 -10.08 10.72 5.51
CA VAL A 140 -10.84 11.65 4.68
C VAL A 140 -9.95 12.26 3.62
N TYR A 141 -10.42 12.21 2.39
CA TYR A 141 -9.75 12.76 1.23
C TYR A 141 -10.66 13.77 0.53
N ASP A 142 -10.17 14.99 0.37
CA ASP A 142 -10.87 16.06 -0.35
C ASP A 142 -9.88 16.74 -1.30
N GLY A 143 -10.19 16.81 -2.59
CA GLY A 143 -9.30 17.43 -3.56
C GLY A 143 -9.38 16.86 -4.97
N THR A 144 -8.35 17.13 -5.76
CA THR A 144 -8.27 16.69 -7.15
C THR A 144 -6.89 16.18 -7.53
N LEU A 145 -6.87 15.16 -8.39
CA LEU A 145 -5.73 14.78 -9.19
C LEU A 145 -6.08 15.03 -10.66
N ASP A 146 -5.42 16.00 -11.27
CA ASP A 146 -5.62 16.38 -12.66
C ASP A 146 -4.37 16.03 -13.49
N GLN A 147 -4.49 15.08 -14.40
CA GLN A 147 -3.52 14.95 -15.49
C GLN A 147 -3.95 15.86 -16.62
N THR A 148 -3.44 17.08 -16.60
CA THR A 148 -3.83 18.16 -17.51
C THR A 148 -3.55 17.88 -18.99
N THR A 149 -2.69 16.91 -19.30
CA THR A 149 -2.35 16.50 -20.68
C THR A 149 -2.90 15.11 -20.98
N PRO A 150 -3.47 14.87 -22.17
CA PRO A 150 -3.88 13.53 -22.58
C PRO A 150 -2.74 12.51 -22.51
N LEU A 151 -3.07 11.21 -22.41
CA LEU A 151 -2.09 10.14 -22.33
C LEU A 151 -1.05 10.30 -23.47
N PRO A 152 0.19 10.66 -23.14
CA PRO A 152 1.20 10.96 -24.15
C PRO A 152 1.60 9.68 -24.88
N ALA A 153 1.74 9.77 -26.20
CA ALA A 153 2.52 8.76 -26.91
C ALA A 153 3.98 8.78 -26.43
N ASP A 154 4.72 7.69 -26.66
CA ASP A 154 6.15 7.61 -26.34
C ASP A 154 6.91 8.88 -26.79
N GLY A 155 7.65 9.48 -25.86
CA GLY A 155 8.42 10.70 -26.05
C GLY A 155 7.64 12.02 -25.91
N GLN A 156 6.32 12.01 -25.67
CA GLN A 156 5.55 13.25 -25.49
C GLN A 156 5.51 13.69 -24.03
N ARG A 157 5.66 15.00 -23.79
CA ARG A 157 5.56 15.55 -22.43
C ARG A 157 4.11 15.67 -21.96
N TYR A 158 3.88 15.33 -20.70
CA TYR A 158 2.62 15.49 -20.00
C TYR A 158 2.84 16.15 -18.64
N THR A 159 1.79 16.73 -18.07
CA THR A 159 1.85 17.32 -16.72
C THR A 159 0.68 16.84 -15.88
N THR A 160 0.99 16.34 -14.70
CA THR A 160 0.04 16.04 -13.64
C THR A 160 0.10 17.12 -12.58
N VAL A 161 -1.05 17.47 -12.05
CA VAL A 161 -1.22 18.40 -10.94
C VAL A 161 -2.09 17.69 -9.92
N ALA A 162 -1.61 17.56 -8.69
CA ALA A 162 -2.34 17.01 -7.58
C ALA A 162 -2.52 18.10 -6.52
N GLY A 163 -3.70 18.15 -5.91
CA GLY A 163 -4.00 19.04 -4.80
C GLY A 163 -5.08 18.43 -3.93
N PHE A 164 -4.76 18.08 -2.69
CA PHE A 164 -5.72 17.48 -1.78
C PHE A 164 -5.44 17.85 -0.33
N THR A 165 -6.51 17.89 0.45
CA THR A 165 -6.51 17.92 1.89
C THR A 165 -6.73 16.50 2.39
N ILE A 166 -5.86 16.05 3.28
CA ILE A 166 -6.02 14.81 4.04
C ILE A 166 -6.46 15.21 5.44
N SER A 167 -7.50 14.57 5.97
CA SER A 167 -7.84 14.72 7.40
C SER A 167 -8.19 13.37 8.01
N GLU A 168 -7.77 13.17 9.26
CA GLU A 168 -8.01 11.97 10.09
C GLU A 168 -7.51 10.63 9.47
N GLY A 169 -7.29 9.59 10.28
CA GLY A 169 -7.19 8.19 9.85
C GLY A 169 -5.91 7.67 9.15
N VAL A 170 -5.10 8.49 8.46
CA VAL A 170 -3.97 7.97 7.64
C VAL A 170 -2.64 7.86 8.42
N GLY A 171 -2.61 8.16 9.73
CA GLY A 171 -1.36 8.21 10.51
C GLY A 171 -0.44 9.41 10.19
N ILE A 172 -0.73 10.13 9.09
CA ILE A 172 0.05 11.26 8.58
C ILE A 172 -0.39 12.62 9.18
N GLY A 173 -1.58 12.64 9.81
CA GLY A 173 -2.20 13.85 10.35
C GLY A 173 -2.90 14.70 9.30
N ASP A 174 -3.66 15.70 9.77
CA ASP A 174 -4.40 16.62 8.91
C ASP A 174 -3.44 17.52 8.13
N GLY A 175 -3.71 17.78 6.86
CA GLY A 175 -2.92 18.74 6.09
C GLY A 175 -3.24 18.85 4.61
N ASP A 176 -2.56 19.79 3.98
CA ASP A 176 -2.67 20.10 2.56
C ASP A 176 -1.45 19.59 1.80
N TYR A 177 -1.70 19.00 0.64
CA TYR A 177 -0.69 18.59 -0.32
C TYR A 177 -0.98 19.23 -1.66
N SER A 178 0.08 19.67 -2.33
CA SER A 178 0.04 20.00 -3.74
C SER A 178 1.31 19.54 -4.44
N SER A 179 1.18 18.99 -5.64
CA SER A 179 2.33 18.71 -6.50
C SER A 179 2.00 18.96 -7.95
N THR A 180 3.02 19.33 -8.71
CA THR A 180 3.02 19.37 -10.17
C THR A 180 4.18 18.52 -10.64
N SER A 181 3.87 17.49 -11.43
CA SER A 181 4.88 16.66 -12.06
C SER A 181 4.80 16.82 -13.57
N THR A 182 5.91 17.17 -14.20
CA THR A 182 6.03 17.23 -15.66
C THR A 182 6.87 16.06 -16.11
N CYS A 183 6.26 15.17 -16.88
CA CYS A 183 6.79 13.88 -17.28
C CYS A 183 6.90 13.77 -18.81
N THR A 184 7.59 12.76 -19.32
CA THR A 184 7.62 12.39 -20.75
C THR A 184 6.99 11.00 -20.89
N GLY A 185 6.19 10.66 -21.89
CA GLY A 185 5.61 9.31 -22.05
C GLY A 185 6.63 8.29 -22.55
N GLY A 186 6.39 7.00 -22.30
CA GLY A 186 7.19 5.86 -22.79
C GLY A 186 7.49 4.83 -21.71
N ASP A 187 8.26 3.79 -22.04
CA ASP A 187 8.76 2.79 -21.08
C ASP A 187 9.64 3.43 -19.99
N ALA A 188 10.27 4.54 -20.39
CA ALA A 188 11.24 5.31 -19.65
C ALA A 188 10.82 6.80 -19.66
N PRO A 189 9.72 7.18 -18.98
CA PRO A 189 9.31 8.58 -18.90
C PRO A 189 10.36 9.44 -18.25
N ASP A 190 10.31 10.75 -18.40
CA ASP A 190 11.27 11.68 -17.78
C ASP A 190 10.54 12.77 -16.98
N CYS A 191 10.61 12.74 -15.64
CA CYS A 191 9.75 13.53 -14.74
C CYS A 191 10.54 14.46 -13.83
N THR A 192 10.03 15.68 -13.72
CA THR A 192 10.37 16.62 -12.65
C THR A 192 9.13 16.87 -11.83
N MET A 193 9.26 16.81 -10.51
CA MET A 193 8.18 17.08 -9.58
C MET A 193 8.52 18.31 -8.74
N SER A 194 7.54 19.17 -8.55
CA SER A 194 7.61 20.28 -7.60
C SER A 194 6.33 20.29 -6.80
N GLY A 195 6.36 20.76 -5.57
CA GLY A 195 5.17 20.73 -4.75
C GLY A 195 5.36 21.33 -3.38
N PHE A 196 4.35 21.16 -2.55
CA PHE A 196 4.29 21.66 -1.21
C PHE A 196 3.41 20.75 -0.36
N VAL A 197 3.86 20.51 0.86
CA VAL A 197 3.16 19.74 1.88
C VAL A 197 3.07 20.61 3.12
N ASP A 198 1.89 20.69 3.72
CA ASP A 198 1.65 21.33 5.01
C ASP A 198 0.82 20.39 5.88
N LEU A 199 1.45 19.74 6.83
CA LEU A 199 0.84 18.74 7.70
C LEU A 199 0.91 19.22 9.13
N ALA A 200 -0.19 19.11 9.87
CA ALA A 200 -0.29 19.55 11.25
C ALA A 200 0.75 18.88 12.17
N ALA A 201 1.12 17.63 11.87
CA ALA A 201 2.06 16.85 12.68
C ALA A 201 3.54 17.10 12.33
N THR A 202 3.85 17.40 11.07
CA THR A 202 5.23 17.46 10.56
C THR A 202 5.66 18.86 10.12
N GLY A 203 4.73 19.80 9.99
CA GLY A 203 4.96 21.17 9.53
C GLY A 203 4.83 21.30 8.01
N SER A 204 5.32 22.42 7.49
CA SER A 204 5.32 22.70 6.05
C SER A 204 6.69 22.46 5.40
N PHE A 205 6.72 21.94 4.18
CA PHE A 205 7.93 21.81 3.37
C PHE A 205 7.62 21.78 1.87
N ALA A 206 8.53 22.30 1.06
CA ALA A 206 8.45 22.21 -0.39
C ALA A 206 9.05 20.89 -0.90
N ILE A 207 8.48 20.37 -1.98
CA ILE A 207 8.95 19.19 -2.71
C ILE A 207 9.70 19.67 -3.96
N ASP A 208 10.88 19.12 -4.18
CA ASP A 208 11.66 19.21 -5.42
C ASP A 208 12.19 17.81 -5.74
N GLY A 209 11.48 17.11 -6.62
CA GLY A 209 11.82 15.79 -7.10
C GLY A 209 12.43 15.86 -8.50
N GLN A 210 13.60 15.24 -8.67
CA GLN A 210 14.25 15.10 -9.97
C GLN A 210 14.34 13.62 -10.32
N ALA A 211 13.72 13.26 -11.46
CA ALA A 211 13.86 11.95 -12.09
C ALA A 211 13.50 10.75 -11.18
N LEU A 212 12.38 10.84 -10.46
CA LEU A 212 11.89 9.74 -9.60
C LEU A 212 11.43 8.52 -10.41
N ASP A 213 12.37 7.63 -10.72
CA ASP A 213 12.03 6.34 -11.28
C ASP A 213 11.38 5.56 -10.16
N LEU A 214 10.09 5.29 -10.30
CA LEU A 214 9.35 4.47 -9.37
C LEU A 214 9.31 3.00 -9.84
N GLY A 215 10.15 2.64 -10.82
CA GLY A 215 10.44 1.25 -11.13
C GLY A 215 11.10 0.52 -9.96
N ASP A 216 11.40 -0.75 -10.16
CA ASP A 216 12.11 -1.56 -9.18
C ASP A 216 13.53 -1.89 -9.69
N PRO A 217 14.59 -1.33 -9.07
CA PRO A 217 14.59 -0.44 -7.91
C PRO A 217 14.26 1.02 -8.27
N PRO A 218 13.72 1.81 -7.33
CA PRO A 218 13.48 3.22 -7.57
C PRO A 218 14.81 3.97 -7.78
N ALA A 219 14.80 5.01 -8.61
CA ALA A 219 15.98 5.80 -8.97
C ALA A 219 15.67 7.31 -8.93
N GLY A 220 16.71 8.13 -8.91
CA GLY A 220 16.62 9.59 -8.86
C GLY A 220 16.71 10.21 -7.47
N ILE A 221 16.30 11.48 -7.37
CA ILE A 221 16.56 12.33 -6.21
C ILE A 221 15.28 13.00 -5.75
N LEU A 222 14.97 12.87 -4.46
CA LEU A 222 13.93 13.66 -3.80
C LEU A 222 14.58 14.66 -2.86
N THR A 223 14.28 15.94 -3.03
CA THR A 223 14.70 17.01 -2.13
C THR A 223 13.48 17.65 -1.47
N LEU A 224 13.45 17.64 -0.14
CA LEU A 224 12.43 18.31 0.67
C LEU A 224 13.06 19.55 1.31
N ARG A 225 12.41 20.70 1.18
CA ARG A 225 12.94 22.00 1.64
C ARG A 225 12.03 22.60 2.72
N GLY A 226 12.45 22.48 3.98
CA GLY A 226 11.87 23.15 5.14
C GLY A 226 12.84 24.21 5.70
N ALA A 227 12.96 24.25 7.03
CA ALA A 227 13.98 24.98 7.76
C ALA A 227 15.39 24.43 7.49
N ASP A 228 15.50 23.11 7.29
CA ASP A 228 16.66 22.38 6.77
C ASP A 228 16.28 21.66 5.46
N THR A 229 17.26 21.08 4.76
CA THR A 229 17.04 20.37 3.48
C THR A 229 17.27 18.88 3.65
N LEU A 230 16.22 18.07 3.51
CA LEU A 230 16.34 16.63 3.43
C LEU A 230 16.48 16.21 1.96
N ARG A 231 17.50 15.40 1.66
CA ARG A 231 17.73 14.86 0.32
C ARG A 231 17.85 13.35 0.40
N VAL A 232 16.98 12.65 -0.35
CA VAL A 232 16.99 11.21 -0.57
C VAL A 232 17.57 10.92 -1.94
N ASP A 233 18.47 9.96 -2.03
CA ASP A 233 19.18 9.60 -3.26
C ASP A 233 18.92 8.13 -3.60
N PHE A 234 17.85 7.89 -4.38
CA PHE A 234 17.42 6.55 -4.79
C PHE A 234 18.44 5.88 -5.71
N ASP A 235 19.22 6.66 -6.48
CA ASP A 235 20.35 6.14 -7.27
C ASP A 235 21.46 5.53 -6.40
N ALA A 236 21.52 5.91 -5.11
CA ALA A 236 22.47 5.41 -4.14
C ALA A 236 21.91 4.26 -3.28
N ALA A 237 20.73 3.71 -3.64
CA ALA A 237 20.14 2.60 -2.91
C ALA A 237 21.08 1.38 -2.87
N SER A 238 21.17 0.74 -1.70
CA SER A 238 21.94 -0.49 -1.51
C SER A 238 21.26 -1.38 -0.48
N ALA A 239 21.16 -2.68 -0.76
CA ALA A 239 20.52 -3.66 0.12
C ALA A 239 19.09 -3.26 0.56
N GLY A 240 18.27 -2.75 -0.38
CA GLY A 240 16.89 -2.33 -0.08
C GLY A 240 16.76 -1.01 0.69
N CYS A 241 17.88 -0.37 1.03
CA CYS A 241 17.91 0.89 1.77
C CYS A 241 18.39 2.06 0.91
N VAL A 242 17.70 3.18 1.02
CA VAL A 242 17.98 4.43 0.30
C VAL A 242 18.57 5.44 1.27
N PRO A 243 19.82 5.89 1.06
CA PRO A 243 20.44 6.85 1.96
C PRO A 243 19.81 8.24 1.83
N TYR A 244 19.78 8.98 2.93
CA TYR A 244 19.39 10.37 2.96
C TYR A 244 20.36 11.26 3.75
N THR A 245 20.37 12.53 3.37
CA THR A 245 21.18 13.58 3.99
C THR A 245 20.28 14.70 4.49
N ILE A 246 20.72 15.42 5.52
CA ILE A 246 20.12 16.66 6.00
C ILE A 246 21.19 17.76 5.90
N ASP A 247 20.91 18.82 5.15
CA ASP A 247 21.86 19.89 4.80
C ASP A 247 23.20 19.34 4.24
N GLY A 248 23.11 18.25 3.47
CA GLY A 248 24.25 17.56 2.86
C GLY A 248 25.07 16.69 3.81
N VAL A 249 24.67 16.57 5.08
CA VAL A 249 25.29 15.65 6.05
C VAL A 249 24.51 14.33 6.08
N ALA A 250 25.20 13.20 5.98
CA ALA A 250 24.58 11.88 6.11
C ALA A 250 23.79 11.77 7.42
N ALA A 251 22.51 11.41 7.33
CA ALA A 251 21.58 11.46 8.45
C ALA A 251 20.89 10.10 8.71
N GLY A 252 20.79 9.23 7.71
CA GLY A 252 20.23 7.90 7.85
C GLY A 252 19.91 7.28 6.50
N GLU A 253 19.11 6.22 6.52
CA GLU A 253 18.62 5.51 5.35
C GLU A 253 17.12 5.22 5.55
N VAL A 254 16.36 5.18 4.47
CA VAL A 254 15.00 4.63 4.42
C VAL A 254 15.10 3.26 3.79
N CYS A 255 14.87 2.22 4.57
CA CYS A 255 14.74 0.88 4.03
C CYS A 255 13.30 0.66 3.62
N GLY A 256 13.08 -0.09 2.54
CA GLY A 256 11.76 -0.69 2.34
C GLY A 256 11.39 -1.35 3.66
N THR A 257 10.24 -1.00 4.23
CA THR A 257 9.67 -1.90 5.23
C THR A 257 9.49 -3.20 4.47
N ASP A 258 10.10 -4.28 4.96
CA ASP A 258 9.89 -5.61 4.43
C ASP A 258 8.40 -5.94 4.66
N ASP A 259 7.53 -5.35 3.84
CA ASP A 259 6.09 -5.47 3.90
C ASP A 259 5.70 -6.83 3.31
N GLY A 260 6.42 -7.91 3.65
CA GLY A 260 6.15 -9.29 3.27
C GLY A 260 5.93 -9.55 1.77
N GLY A 261 6.22 -8.60 0.90
CA GLY A 261 5.73 -8.59 -0.47
C GLY A 261 6.75 -9.16 -1.43
N ASP A 262 6.75 -10.49 -1.60
CA ASP A 262 6.85 -11.28 -2.86
C ASP A 262 7.98 -11.00 -3.88
N GLY A 263 8.74 -9.90 -3.79
CA GLY A 263 9.75 -9.48 -4.74
C GLY A 263 11.00 -10.36 -4.71
N GLY A 264 10.90 -11.54 -5.31
CA GLY A 264 11.92 -12.56 -5.32
C GLY A 264 13.25 -12.09 -5.91
N THR A 265 14.22 -11.83 -5.02
CA THR A 265 15.59 -12.32 -5.15
C THR A 265 16.15 -12.68 -3.77
N ASP A 266 15.74 -13.85 -3.27
CA ASP A 266 16.60 -14.99 -2.90
C ASP A 266 18.02 -14.67 -2.36
N ASP A 267 18.15 -13.78 -1.38
CA ASP A 267 19.38 -13.60 -0.59
C ASP A 267 19.14 -13.79 0.92
N GLY A 268 18.14 -14.59 1.32
CA GLY A 268 18.10 -15.33 2.59
C GLY A 268 18.32 -14.59 3.93
N ASP A 269 18.20 -13.26 3.97
CA ASP A 269 18.40 -12.46 5.19
C ASP A 269 17.39 -11.30 5.26
N ASP A 270 16.11 -11.63 5.20
CA ASP A 270 14.98 -10.73 5.44
C ASP A 270 14.75 -10.45 6.95
N GLY A 271 15.78 -10.65 7.78
CA GLY A 271 15.74 -10.37 9.22
C GLY A 271 14.79 -11.25 10.03
N PHE A 272 14.00 -12.13 9.41
CA PHE A 272 13.15 -13.06 10.12
C PHE A 272 14.00 -14.16 10.78
N PRO A 273 13.66 -14.57 12.01
CA PRO A 273 14.32 -15.71 12.61
C PRO A 273 14.07 -16.96 11.76
N ALA A 274 15.01 -17.90 11.78
CA ALA A 274 14.92 -19.17 11.05
C ALA A 274 13.65 -20.01 11.37
N PHE A 275 12.91 -19.63 12.42
CA PHE A 275 11.60 -20.17 12.74
C PHE A 275 10.65 -19.03 13.11
N ALA A 276 9.64 -18.75 12.28
CA ALA A 276 8.75 -17.60 12.41
C ALA A 276 7.34 -17.89 11.88
N VAL A 277 6.32 -17.19 12.41
CA VAL A 277 5.04 -17.01 11.71
C VAL A 277 5.22 -15.80 10.81
N THR A 278 5.20 -15.98 9.50
CA THR A 278 5.46 -14.92 8.50
C THR A 278 4.18 -14.23 8.04
N GLY A 279 3.02 -14.87 8.27
CA GLY A 279 1.73 -14.23 8.08
C GLY A 279 0.57 -15.10 8.58
N SER A 280 -0.63 -14.53 8.57
CA SER A 280 -1.88 -15.26 8.74
C SER A 280 -3.01 -14.56 8.01
N GLY A 281 -4.03 -15.32 7.65
CA GLY A 281 -5.28 -14.81 7.13
C GLY A 281 -6.46 -15.49 7.79
N SER A 282 -7.62 -14.83 7.76
CA SER A 282 -8.89 -15.48 7.98
C SER A 282 -9.86 -15.11 6.87
N GLY A 283 -10.58 -16.08 6.34
CA GLY A 283 -11.59 -15.89 5.31
C GLY A 283 -12.92 -16.47 5.73
N CYS A 284 -14.00 -15.83 5.30
CA CYS A 284 -15.34 -16.34 5.52
C CYS A 284 -15.87 -17.01 4.25
N THR A 285 -16.27 -18.28 4.38
CA THR A 285 -16.82 -19.06 3.27
C THR A 285 -18.21 -19.58 3.61
N VAL A 286 -19.11 -19.55 2.62
CA VAL A 286 -20.46 -20.13 2.76
C VAL A 286 -20.58 -21.29 1.80
N VAL A 287 -20.58 -22.52 2.34
CA VAL A 287 -20.72 -23.75 1.57
C VAL A 287 -22.03 -24.43 1.96
N ASP A 288 -22.92 -24.62 0.98
CA ASP A 288 -24.23 -25.26 1.15
C ASP A 288 -25.09 -24.63 2.27
N GLY A 289 -24.99 -23.30 2.43
CA GLY A 289 -25.71 -22.54 3.45
C GLY A 289 -25.15 -22.68 4.87
N THR A 290 -23.99 -23.32 5.02
CA THR A 290 -23.21 -23.34 6.26
C THR A 290 -22.06 -22.36 6.13
N THR A 291 -21.99 -21.40 7.05
CA THR A 291 -20.87 -20.49 7.17
C THR A 291 -19.68 -21.20 7.85
N SER A 292 -18.50 -21.07 7.28
CA SER A 292 -17.22 -21.50 7.83
C SER A 292 -16.25 -20.33 7.83
N ILE A 293 -15.31 -20.40 8.77
CA ILE A 293 -14.18 -19.48 8.85
C ILE A 293 -12.94 -20.31 8.57
N ASP A 294 -12.23 -19.94 7.52
CA ASP A 294 -10.96 -20.53 7.12
C ASP A 294 -9.86 -19.72 7.78
N PHE A 295 -8.94 -20.38 8.47
CA PHE A 295 -7.76 -19.75 9.04
C PHE A 295 -6.53 -20.29 8.33
N ASP A 296 -5.73 -19.38 7.81
CA ASP A 296 -4.48 -19.67 7.11
C ASP A 296 -3.30 -19.09 7.89
N ALA A 297 -2.19 -19.80 7.90
CA ALA A 297 -0.94 -19.34 8.47
C ALA A 297 0.24 -19.74 7.59
N TRP A 298 1.20 -18.84 7.47
CA TRP A 298 2.48 -19.08 6.80
C TRP A 298 3.58 -19.14 7.84
N ILE A 299 4.32 -20.25 7.84
CA ILE A 299 5.34 -20.56 8.85
C ILE A 299 6.67 -20.80 8.15
N ARG A 300 7.69 -20.01 8.49
CA ARG A 300 9.06 -20.29 8.08
C ARG A 300 9.68 -21.35 8.99
N GLY A 301 10.33 -22.33 8.38
CA GLY A 301 11.00 -23.44 9.04
C GLY A 301 10.07 -24.60 9.41
N ASP A 302 10.68 -25.71 9.86
CA ASP A 302 10.01 -26.99 10.09
C ASP A 302 9.12 -27.00 11.35
N ALA A 303 7.90 -26.47 11.24
CA ALA A 303 6.88 -26.60 12.27
C ALA A 303 6.36 -28.04 12.36
N THR A 304 6.22 -28.53 13.59
CA THR A 304 5.58 -29.84 13.87
C THR A 304 4.15 -29.71 14.37
N GLU A 305 3.79 -28.53 14.88
CA GLU A 305 2.49 -28.21 15.42
C GLU A 305 2.19 -26.74 15.13
N VAL A 306 1.01 -26.48 14.55
CA VAL A 306 0.50 -25.12 14.34
C VAL A 306 -0.93 -25.08 14.84
N THR A 307 -1.23 -24.09 15.68
CA THR A 307 -2.57 -23.90 16.25
C THR A 307 -3.04 -22.46 16.07
N ALA A 308 -4.32 -22.29 15.76
CA ALA A 308 -5.04 -21.02 15.81
C ALA A 308 -5.91 -20.98 17.05
N ARG A 309 -5.67 -20.00 17.92
CA ARG A 309 -6.56 -19.66 19.03
C ARG A 309 -7.45 -18.49 18.62
N VAL A 310 -8.76 -18.66 18.74
CA VAL A 310 -9.77 -17.70 18.32
C VAL A 310 -10.45 -17.15 19.56
N LEU A 311 -10.45 -15.82 19.67
CA LEU A 311 -11.03 -15.06 20.77
C LEU A 311 -12.11 -14.12 20.23
N THR A 312 -13.22 -14.00 20.95
CA THR A 312 -14.28 -13.04 20.62
C THR A 312 -14.57 -12.12 21.81
N ALA A 313 -15.12 -10.94 21.54
CA ALA A 313 -15.61 -10.03 22.59
C ALA A 313 -16.72 -10.66 23.46
N SER A 314 -17.42 -11.68 22.95
CA SER A 314 -18.43 -12.44 23.69
C SER A 314 -17.83 -13.47 24.66
N GLY A 315 -16.48 -13.57 24.71
CA GLY A 315 -15.74 -14.44 25.62
C GLY A 315 -15.50 -15.84 25.09
N LEU A 316 -15.61 -16.07 23.78
CA LEU A 316 -15.13 -17.30 23.17
C LEU A 316 -13.61 -17.36 23.28
N ASP A 317 -13.10 -18.56 23.54
CA ASP A 317 -11.67 -18.85 23.62
C ASP A 317 -11.48 -20.31 23.20
N GLU A 318 -11.30 -20.52 21.89
CA GLU A 318 -11.15 -21.85 21.29
C GLU A 318 -9.78 -21.99 20.63
N THR A 319 -9.28 -23.22 20.53
CA THR A 319 -8.00 -23.53 19.87
C THR A 319 -8.18 -24.65 18.87
N HIS A 320 -7.72 -24.42 17.65
CA HIS A 320 -7.84 -25.32 16.52
C HIS A 320 -6.45 -25.69 16.00
N ALA A 321 -6.23 -26.96 15.73
CA ALA A 321 -5.02 -27.39 15.03
C ALA A 321 -5.17 -27.09 13.53
N LEU A 322 -4.09 -26.60 12.92
CA LEU A 322 -3.98 -26.42 11.49
C LEU A 322 -3.30 -27.63 10.85
N ALA A 323 -3.67 -27.92 9.61
CA ALA A 323 -3.03 -28.91 8.78
C ALA A 323 -2.15 -28.22 7.74
N GLU A 324 -0.93 -28.72 7.54
CA GLU A 324 -0.07 -28.28 6.45
C GLU A 324 -0.72 -28.61 5.11
N ILE A 325 -0.82 -27.61 4.22
CA ILE A 325 -1.44 -27.73 2.90
C ILE A 325 -0.44 -27.58 1.75
N SER A 326 0.65 -26.84 1.95
CA SER A 326 1.70 -26.67 0.95
C SER A 326 3.03 -26.23 1.55
N TYR A 327 4.10 -26.40 0.78
CA TYR A 327 5.44 -25.91 1.10
C TYR A 327 6.00 -25.13 -0.09
N ASP A 328 6.47 -23.92 0.16
CA ASP A 328 7.23 -23.10 -0.78
C ASP A 328 8.73 -23.18 -0.44
N ALA A 329 9.45 -23.93 -1.28
CA ALA A 329 10.87 -24.13 -1.12
C ALA A 329 11.72 -22.88 -1.37
N ALA A 330 11.20 -21.87 -2.08
CA ALA A 330 11.93 -20.63 -2.34
C ALA A 330 12.06 -19.77 -1.07
N ASN A 331 11.01 -19.79 -0.23
CA ASN A 331 10.91 -18.96 0.98
C ASN A 331 11.09 -19.76 2.29
N ASP A 332 11.36 -21.07 2.17
CA ASP A 332 11.34 -22.05 3.25
C ASP A 332 10.07 -21.97 4.13
N GLU A 333 8.93 -21.83 3.46
CA GLU A 333 7.67 -21.47 4.08
C GLU A 333 6.62 -22.56 3.90
N HIS A 334 5.99 -22.95 4.99
CA HIS A 334 4.89 -23.91 5.03
C HIS A 334 3.57 -23.15 5.20
N ALA A 335 2.60 -23.45 4.34
CA ALA A 335 1.23 -22.96 4.50
C ALA A 335 0.42 -23.98 5.29
N TRP A 336 -0.29 -23.49 6.30
CA TRP A 336 -1.10 -24.25 7.22
C TRP A 336 -2.53 -23.72 7.20
N GLN A 337 -3.52 -24.60 7.24
CA GLN A 337 -4.93 -24.22 7.17
C GLN A 337 -5.81 -25.01 8.13
N THR A 338 -6.84 -24.38 8.66
CA THR A 338 -7.96 -25.07 9.32
C THR A 338 -9.29 -24.41 8.97
N VAL A 339 -10.35 -25.20 8.97
CA VAL A 339 -11.71 -24.74 8.66
C VAL A 339 -12.58 -24.94 9.88
N VAL A 340 -13.14 -23.85 10.40
CA VAL A 340 -14.00 -23.86 11.59
C VAL A 340 -15.43 -23.57 11.17
N ALA A 341 -16.31 -24.56 11.33
CA ALA A 341 -17.72 -24.41 11.00
C ALA A 341 -18.44 -23.56 12.07
N SER A 342 -19.02 -22.42 11.65
CA SER A 342 -19.75 -21.46 12.50
C SER A 342 -20.79 -22.09 13.45
N PRO A 343 -21.62 -23.08 13.03
CA PRO A 343 -22.66 -23.61 13.91
C PRO A 343 -22.14 -24.39 15.13
N ALA A 344 -20.88 -24.84 15.09
CA ALA A 344 -20.28 -25.63 16.15
C ALA A 344 -19.65 -24.76 17.25
N THR A 345 -19.15 -23.59 16.88
CA THR A 345 -18.38 -22.68 17.75
C THR A 345 -19.21 -21.47 18.18
N GLY A 346 -20.30 -21.17 17.46
CA GLY A 346 -21.12 -19.99 17.68
C GLY A 346 -20.50 -18.70 17.12
N VAL A 347 -19.41 -18.80 16.38
CA VAL A 347 -18.73 -17.67 15.72
C VAL A 347 -19.44 -17.33 14.41
N SER A 348 -19.84 -16.07 14.23
CA SER A 348 -20.32 -15.52 12.96
C SER A 348 -19.18 -14.87 12.18
N CYS A 349 -19.35 -14.70 10.87
CA CYS A 349 -18.48 -13.84 10.07
C CYS A 349 -18.54 -12.37 10.46
N ASP A 350 -19.61 -11.97 11.15
CA ASP A 350 -19.79 -10.60 11.64
C ASP A 350 -19.12 -10.38 13.01
N ASP A 351 -18.54 -11.43 13.63
CA ASP A 351 -17.89 -11.28 14.93
C ASP A 351 -16.50 -10.67 14.75
N GLU A 352 -16.16 -9.69 15.60
CA GLU A 352 -14.78 -9.22 15.71
C GLU A 352 -13.93 -10.29 16.39
N LEU A 353 -12.99 -10.87 15.63
CA LEU A 353 -12.13 -11.97 16.08
C LEU A 353 -10.73 -11.45 16.43
N THR A 354 -10.18 -11.94 17.53
CA THR A 354 -8.73 -11.94 17.73
C THR A 354 -8.20 -13.33 17.47
N LEU A 355 -7.28 -13.42 16.51
CA LEU A 355 -6.64 -14.65 16.08
C LEU A 355 -5.21 -14.68 16.64
N VAL A 356 -4.84 -15.78 17.28
CA VAL A 356 -3.48 -16.02 17.76
C VAL A 356 -2.96 -17.32 17.16
N ILE A 357 -2.01 -17.21 16.24
CA ILE A 357 -1.31 -18.34 15.64
C ILE A 357 -0.09 -18.66 16.48
N THR A 358 0.07 -19.93 16.86
CA THR A 358 1.28 -20.44 17.52
C THR A 358 1.83 -21.61 16.72
N ALA A 359 3.10 -21.55 16.38
CA ALA A 359 3.84 -22.63 15.75
C ALA A 359 4.93 -23.17 16.69
N ARG A 360 5.17 -24.47 16.64
CA ARG A 360 6.22 -25.15 17.43
C ARG A 360 7.00 -26.14 16.57
N ASP A 361 8.33 -26.04 16.63
CA ASP A 361 9.23 -26.99 15.96
C ASP A 361 9.48 -28.26 16.80
N ALA A 362 10.20 -29.22 16.22
CA ALA A 362 10.56 -30.47 16.90
C ALA A 362 11.49 -30.27 18.12
N ALA A 363 12.23 -29.15 18.16
CA ALA A 363 13.15 -28.80 19.24
C ALA A 363 12.46 -28.05 20.39
N GLY A 364 11.19 -27.66 20.22
CA GLY A 364 10.42 -26.88 21.16
C GLY A 364 10.57 -25.37 21.04
N ALA A 365 11.20 -24.87 19.96
CA ALA A 365 11.15 -23.45 19.62
C ALA A 365 9.71 -23.07 19.27
N THR A 366 9.33 -21.86 19.62
CA THR A 366 7.96 -21.35 19.43
C THR A 366 7.98 -20.03 18.71
N ALA A 367 7.12 -19.89 17.71
CA ALA A 367 6.82 -18.62 17.05
C ALA A 367 5.33 -18.31 17.25
N CYS A 368 4.98 -17.04 17.39
CA CYS A 368 3.61 -16.62 17.61
C CYS A 368 3.30 -15.31 16.89
N MET A 369 2.08 -15.22 16.37
CA MET A 369 1.51 -13.99 15.82
C MET A 369 0.08 -13.80 16.34
N ALA A 370 -0.30 -12.57 16.65
CA ALA A 370 -1.64 -12.21 17.06
C ALA A 370 -2.17 -11.03 16.23
N THR A 371 -3.42 -11.11 15.77
CA THR A 371 -4.10 -10.04 15.05
C THR A 371 -5.54 -9.90 15.52
N GLY A 372 -6.10 -8.68 15.43
CA GLY A 372 -7.46 -8.35 15.87
C GLY A 372 -7.53 -7.42 17.09
N PRO A 373 -8.75 -7.04 17.53
CA PRO A 373 -8.97 -5.96 18.49
C PRO A 373 -8.39 -6.22 19.90
N GLU A 374 -8.21 -7.50 20.27
CA GLU A 374 -7.63 -7.91 21.55
C GLU A 374 -6.21 -8.48 21.40
N ALA A 375 -5.49 -8.17 20.31
CA ALA A 375 -4.15 -8.74 20.07
C ALA A 375 -3.03 -8.11 20.94
N ALA A 376 -3.21 -6.87 21.39
CA ALA A 376 -2.17 -6.12 22.14
C ALA A 376 -1.58 -6.83 23.38
N PRO A 377 -2.35 -7.55 24.22
CA PRO A 377 -1.80 -8.29 25.36
C PRO A 377 -0.79 -9.38 24.97
N PHE A 378 -0.89 -9.96 23.76
CA PHE A 378 -0.03 -11.05 23.31
C PHE A 378 1.40 -10.60 22.97
N ALA A 379 1.63 -9.30 22.79
CA ALA A 379 3.00 -8.77 22.67
C ALA A 379 3.84 -9.08 23.92
N ALA A 380 3.22 -9.06 25.11
CA ALA A 380 3.90 -9.40 26.36
C ALA A 380 4.23 -10.91 26.48
N GLU A 381 3.56 -11.75 25.67
CA GLU A 381 3.80 -13.20 25.57
C GLU A 381 4.85 -13.53 24.49
N GLY A 382 5.37 -12.49 23.79
CA GLY A 382 6.38 -12.65 22.75
C GLY A 382 5.80 -12.91 21.35
N CYS A 383 4.49 -12.70 21.15
CA CYS A 383 3.88 -12.76 19.83
C CYS A 383 4.17 -11.47 19.05
N THR A 384 4.35 -11.59 17.74
CA THR A 384 4.26 -10.45 16.82
C THR A 384 2.80 -10.01 16.77
N VAL A 385 2.51 -8.72 16.99
CA VAL A 385 1.14 -8.18 17.01
C VAL A 385 0.94 -7.29 15.79
N TRP A 386 -0.09 -7.59 15.00
CA TRP A 386 -0.49 -6.86 13.79
C TRP A 386 -1.85 -6.18 13.99
#